data_AF-A0A1D7Y7E1-F1
#
_entry.id   AF-A0A1D7Y7E1-F1
#
_cell.length_a   1.000
_cell.length_b   1.000
_cell.length_c   1.000
_cell.angle_alpha   90.00
_cell.angle_beta   90.00
_cell.angle_gamma   90.00
#
_symmetry.space_group_name_H-M   'P 1'
#
loop_
_entity.id
_entity.type
_entity.pdbx_description
1 polymer ?
#
loop_
_entity_poly.entity_id
_entity_poly.type
_entity_poly.pdbx_seq_one_letter_code
_entity_poly.pdbx_strand_id
1 'polypeptide(L)'
;MVLHADALVVPTPEPITVRGAEPVAQGAMAAAARARFTGLARLDGEFGLVMASQGRPRLVLAFAFGADGRITRIDVVAEPERLRGTEIAVVDPGQAETGGAGELAQ
;
A
#
# COMPACT_ATOMS: atom_id res chain seq x y z
N MET A 1 3.60 14.00 -0.86
CA MET A 1 3.09 12.84 -1.61
C MET A 1 4.10 12.43 -2.67
N VAL A 2 4.55 11.19 -2.61
CA VAL A 2 5.43 10.56 -3.60
C VAL A 2 4.96 9.12 -3.82
N LEU A 3 5.05 8.63 -5.06
CA LEU A 3 4.84 7.24 -5.39
C LEU A 3 6.12 6.66 -5.97
N HIS A 4 6.58 5.54 -5.46
CA HIS A 4 7.61 4.72 -6.09
C HIS A 4 6.96 3.45 -6.62
N ALA A 5 7.29 3.04 -7.82
CA ALA A 5 6.94 1.71 -8.31
C ALA A 5 8.18 1.01 -8.83
N ASP A 6 8.36 -0.26 -8.49
CA ASP A 6 9.43 -1.03 -9.09
C ASP A 6 9.21 -1.29 -10.59
N ALA A 7 10.27 -1.72 -11.26
CA ALA A 7 10.28 -1.93 -12.70
C ALA A 7 9.33 -3.05 -13.17
N LEU A 8 8.82 -3.91 -12.28
CA LEU A 8 7.87 -4.97 -12.63
C LEU A 8 6.41 -4.51 -12.54
N VAL A 9 6.13 -3.34 -11.97
CA VAL A 9 4.78 -2.77 -11.86
C VAL A 9 4.30 -2.16 -13.17
N VAL A 10 5.21 -1.53 -13.92
CA VAL A 10 4.97 -0.84 -15.18
C VAL A 10 5.94 -1.42 -16.20
N PRO A 11 5.60 -1.58 -17.50
CA PRO A 11 6.54 -2.06 -18.52
C PRO A 11 7.61 -1.00 -18.84
N THR A 12 8.41 -0.62 -17.84
CA THR A 12 9.56 0.28 -17.93
C THR A 12 10.82 -0.47 -17.53
N PRO A 13 11.97 -0.18 -18.15
CA PRO A 13 13.23 -0.84 -17.80
C PRO A 13 13.74 -0.46 -16.40
N GLU A 14 13.25 0.64 -15.82
CA GLU A 14 13.68 1.17 -14.53
C GLU A 14 12.49 1.43 -13.60
N PRO A 15 12.71 1.43 -12.27
CA PRO A 15 11.73 1.88 -11.29
C PRO A 15 11.27 3.32 -11.56
N ILE A 16 10.00 3.59 -11.33
CA ILE A 16 9.42 4.91 -11.53
C ILE A 16 9.24 5.66 -10.21
N THR A 17 9.44 6.97 -10.24
CA THR A 17 9.12 7.87 -9.13
C THR A 17 8.19 8.97 -9.63
N VAL A 18 7.00 9.08 -9.03
CA VAL A 18 6.03 10.14 -9.31
C VAL A 18 5.92 11.05 -8.09
N ARG A 19 6.03 12.37 -8.30
CA ARG A 19 6.02 13.37 -7.21
C ARG A 19 4.81 14.28 -7.35
N GLY A 20 4.21 14.61 -6.21
CA GLY A 20 3.04 15.49 -6.12
C GLY A 20 1.73 14.72 -5.97
N ALA A 21 0.74 15.32 -5.31
CA ALA A 21 -0.53 14.66 -5.03
C ALA A 21 -1.35 14.42 -6.30
N GLU A 22 -1.45 15.43 -7.19
CA GLU A 22 -2.26 15.35 -8.40
C GLU A 22 -1.77 14.26 -9.37
N PRO A 23 -0.47 14.19 -9.77
CA PRO A 23 -0.02 13.15 -10.69
C PRO A 23 -0.15 11.74 -10.11
N VAL A 24 0.05 11.59 -8.79
CA VAL A 24 -0.12 10.31 -8.10
C VAL A 24 -1.60 9.89 -8.09
N ALA A 25 -2.52 10.81 -7.83
CA ALA A 25 -3.95 10.54 -7.85
C ALA A 25 -4.43 10.11 -9.25
N GLN A 26 -3.99 10.82 -10.31
CA GLN A 26 -4.31 10.45 -11.69
C GLN A 26 -3.82 9.03 -12.04
N GLY A 27 -2.58 8.69 -11.66
CA GLY A 27 -2.03 7.35 -11.86
C GLY A 27 -2.79 6.27 -11.10
N ALA A 28 -3.16 6.54 -9.84
CA ALA A 28 -3.96 5.62 -9.03
C ALA A 28 -5.35 5.39 -9.63
N MET A 29 -6.02 6.47 -10.08
CA MET A 29 -7.34 6.39 -10.73
C MET A 29 -7.29 5.57 -12.02
N ALA A 30 -6.26 5.74 -12.85
CA ALA A 30 -6.07 4.95 -14.06
C ALA A 30 -5.81 3.45 -13.75
N ALA A 31 -5.24 3.14 -12.58
CA ALA A 31 -4.99 1.77 -12.13
C ALA A 31 -6.18 1.10 -11.44
N ALA A 32 -7.15 1.87 -10.93
CA ALA A 32 -8.25 1.36 -10.11
C ALA A 32 -9.06 0.23 -10.78
N ALA A 33 -9.28 0.29 -12.10
CA ALA A 33 -10.00 -0.74 -12.84
C ALA A 33 -9.28 -2.12 -12.81
N ARG A 34 -7.94 -2.13 -12.67
CA ARG A 34 -7.11 -3.33 -12.56
C ARG A 34 -7.04 -3.86 -11.13
N ALA A 35 -7.37 -3.04 -10.14
CA ALA A 35 -7.32 -3.34 -8.72
C ALA A 35 -8.56 -4.10 -8.19
N ARG A 36 -9.30 -4.80 -9.05
CA ARG A 36 -10.55 -5.49 -8.68
C ARG A 36 -10.38 -6.64 -7.67
N PHE A 37 -9.16 -7.17 -7.51
CA PHE A 37 -8.83 -8.25 -6.58
C PHE A 37 -7.90 -7.77 -5.46
N THR A 38 -8.19 -6.59 -4.93
CA THR A 38 -7.36 -5.95 -3.91
C THR A 38 -8.00 -6.09 -2.54
N GLY A 39 -7.26 -6.60 -1.57
CA GLY A 39 -7.65 -6.65 -0.16
C GLY A 39 -6.82 -5.68 0.69
N LEU A 40 -7.42 -5.17 1.76
CA LEU A 40 -6.69 -4.42 2.80
C LEU A 40 -5.83 -5.39 3.62
N ALA A 41 -4.58 -4.99 3.90
CA ALA A 41 -3.64 -5.76 4.70
C ALA A 41 -2.78 -4.82 5.57
N ARG A 42 -2.14 -5.41 6.58
CA ARG A 42 -0.95 -4.85 7.21
C ARG A 42 0.27 -5.40 6.48
N LEU A 43 1.12 -4.50 6.00
CA LEU A 43 2.40 -4.76 5.35
C LEU A 43 3.49 -4.26 6.28
N ASP A 44 4.28 -5.18 6.83
CA ASP A 44 5.36 -4.85 7.79
C ASP A 44 4.85 -3.96 8.96
N GLY A 45 3.61 -4.20 9.40
CA GLY A 45 2.98 -3.46 10.49
C GLY A 45 2.26 -2.16 10.09
N GLU A 46 2.35 -1.72 8.84
CA GLU A 46 1.66 -0.52 8.32
C GLU A 46 0.50 -0.88 7.41
N PHE A 47 -0.50 0.00 7.25
CA PHE A 47 -1.60 -0.29 6.34
C PHE A 47 -1.18 -0.26 4.87
N GLY A 48 -1.71 -1.20 4.09
CA GLY A 48 -1.49 -1.29 2.67
C GLY A 48 -2.54 -2.12 1.96
N LEU A 49 -2.35 -2.27 0.66
CA LEU A 49 -3.23 -3.05 -0.20
C LEU A 49 -2.46 -4.22 -0.82
N VAL A 50 -3.11 -5.37 -0.92
CA VAL A 50 -2.54 -6.57 -1.54
C VAL A 50 -3.42 -6.98 -2.71
N MET A 51 -2.82 -7.05 -3.90
CA MET A 51 -3.40 -7.70 -5.06
C MET A 51 -2.91 -9.13 -5.11
N ALA A 52 -3.79 -10.06 -4.76
CA ALA A 52 -3.50 -11.49 -4.80
C ALA A 52 -4.30 -12.17 -5.91
N SER A 53 -3.61 -12.99 -6.70
CA SER A 53 -4.24 -13.88 -7.68
C SER A 53 -3.98 -15.31 -7.23
N GLN A 54 -5.03 -16.12 -7.14
CA GLN A 54 -4.95 -17.52 -6.67
C GLN A 54 -4.30 -17.65 -5.28
N GLY A 55 -4.60 -16.70 -4.37
CA GLY A 55 -4.05 -16.69 -3.00
C GLY A 55 -2.57 -16.31 -2.89
N ARG A 56 -1.93 -15.89 -4.00
CA ARG A 56 -0.53 -15.44 -4.01
C ARG A 56 -0.45 -13.94 -4.26
N PRO A 57 0.23 -13.16 -3.39
CA PRO A 57 0.51 -11.76 -3.64
C PRO A 57 1.27 -11.61 -4.96
N ARG A 58 0.77 -10.75 -5.84
CA ARG A 58 1.46 -10.37 -7.09
C ARG A 58 1.94 -8.93 -7.06
N LEU A 59 1.27 -8.10 -6.28
CA LEU A 59 1.59 -6.69 -6.14
C LEU A 59 1.06 -6.21 -4.79
N VAL A 60 1.85 -5.38 -4.10
CA VAL A 60 1.42 -4.69 -2.88
C VAL A 60 1.59 -3.18 -3.01
N LEU A 61 0.68 -2.42 -2.41
CA LEU A 61 0.81 -0.98 -2.24
C LEU A 61 1.01 -0.71 -0.75
N ALA A 62 2.24 -0.40 -0.36
CA ALA A 62 2.57 0.01 0.99
C ALA A 62 2.35 1.51 1.13
N PHE A 63 1.66 1.91 2.19
CA PHE A 63 1.41 3.31 2.48
C PHE A 63 2.26 3.77 3.66
N ALA A 64 2.76 5.00 3.57
CA ALA A 64 3.27 5.71 4.72
C ALA A 64 2.37 6.89 5.03
N PHE A 65 2.08 7.09 6.30
CA PHE A 65 1.18 8.11 6.80
C PHE A 65 1.96 9.23 7.49
N GLY A 66 1.54 10.48 7.27
CA GLY A 66 1.98 11.63 8.02
C GLY A 66 1.29 11.73 9.38
N ALA A 67 1.75 12.65 10.22
CA ALA A 67 1.16 12.90 11.55
C ALA A 67 -0.31 13.35 11.49
N ASP A 68 -0.77 13.85 10.35
CA ASP A 68 -2.15 14.25 10.07
C ASP A 68 -3.02 13.08 9.54
N GLY A 69 -2.47 11.86 9.53
CA GLY A 69 -3.16 10.66 9.03
C GLY A 69 -3.26 10.60 7.51
N ARG A 70 -2.62 11.51 6.76
CA ARG A 70 -2.66 11.49 5.30
C ARG A 70 -1.55 10.60 4.74
N ILE A 71 -1.84 9.96 3.61
CA ILE A 71 -0.81 9.21 2.87
C ILE A 71 0.22 10.21 2.32
N THR A 72 1.48 10.05 2.73
CA THR A 72 2.60 10.87 2.26
C THR A 72 3.44 10.14 1.21
N ARG A 73 3.40 8.81 1.20
CA ARG A 73 4.13 7.96 0.26
C ARG A 73 3.33 6.69 -0.07
N ILE A 74 3.44 6.25 -1.32
CA ILE A 74 2.98 4.95 -1.79
C ILE A 74 4.16 4.22 -2.40
N ASP A 75 4.43 2.99 -1.98
CA ASP A 75 5.39 2.11 -2.65
C ASP A 75 4.65 0.94 -3.27
N VAL A 76 4.72 0.85 -4.59
CA VAL A 76 4.11 -0.22 -5.38
C VAL A 76 5.18 -1.25 -5.69
N VAL A 77 4.99 -2.46 -5.17
CA VAL A 77 6.00 -3.53 -5.24
C VAL A 77 5.40 -4.75 -5.91
N ALA A 78 6.01 -5.20 -7.01
CA ALA A 78 5.71 -6.45 -7.71
C ALA A 78 6.92 -7.40 -7.76
N GLU A 79 8.10 -6.96 -7.33
CA GLU A 79 9.31 -7.79 -7.26
C GLU A 79 9.14 -9.02 -6.35
N PRO A 80 9.25 -10.26 -6.88
CA PRO A 80 8.92 -11.48 -6.13
C PRO A 80 9.75 -11.68 -4.85
N GLU A 81 11.01 -11.27 -4.85
CA GLU A 81 11.89 -11.41 -3.70
C GLU A 81 11.48 -10.46 -2.57
N ARG A 82 11.14 -9.21 -2.91
CA ARG A 82 10.61 -8.24 -1.95
C ARG A 82 9.26 -8.67 -1.40
N LEU A 83 8.37 -9.18 -2.26
CA LEU A 83 7.08 -9.72 -1.83
C LEU A 83 7.20 -10.89 -0.84
N ARG A 84 8.21 -11.74 -1.00
CA ARG A 84 8.47 -12.84 -0.05
C ARG A 84 9.04 -12.34 1.29
N GLY A 85 9.73 -11.21 1.28
CA GLY A 85 10.30 -10.58 2.47
C GLY A 85 9.32 -9.71 3.25
N THR A 86 8.22 -9.28 2.64
CA THR A 86 7.18 -8.49 3.30
C THR A 86 6.28 -9.37 4.17
N GLU A 87 6.12 -9.01 5.44
CA GLU A 87 5.11 -9.60 6.30
C GLU A 87 3.72 -9.08 5.89
N ILE A 88 2.80 -9.98 5.57
CA ILE A 88 1.45 -9.64 5.15
C ILE A 88 0.45 -10.25 6.15
N ALA A 89 -0.24 -9.39 6.89
CA ALA A 89 -1.31 -9.78 7.80
C ALA A 89 -2.68 -9.27 7.31
N VAL A 90 -3.71 -10.09 7.45
CA VAL A 90 -5.09 -9.70 7.12
C VAL A 90 -5.59 -8.71 8.17
N VAL A 91 -6.27 -7.65 7.73
CA VAL A 91 -6.93 -6.72 8.64
C VAL A 91 -8.32 -7.25 8.93
N ASP A 92 -8.62 -7.49 10.21
CA ASP A 92 -9.98 -7.74 10.66
C ASP A 92 -10.73 -6.40 10.78
N PRO A 93 -11.88 -6.22 10.09
CA PRO A 93 -12.62 -4.97 10.11
C PRO A 93 -13.15 -4.59 11.51
N GLY A 94 -13.20 -5.52 12.46
CA GLY A 94 -13.62 -5.29 13.84
C GLY A 94 -12.52 -4.78 14.79
N GLN A 95 -11.30 -4.55 14.30
CA GLN A 95 -10.15 -4.11 15.11
C GLN A 95 -9.62 -2.71 14.72
N ALA A 96 -10.20 -2.08 13.69
CA ALA A 96 -9.76 -0.76 13.20
C ALA A 96 -10.05 0.40 14.18
N GLU A 97 -10.86 0.18 15.22
CA GLU A 97 -11.38 1.25 16.09
C GLU A 97 -10.73 1.37 17.47
N THR A 98 -9.79 0.49 17.86
CA THR A 98 -9.27 0.46 19.26
C THR A 98 -7.97 1.26 19.49
N GLY A 99 -7.55 2.08 18.53
CA GLY A 99 -6.27 2.81 18.60
C GLY A 99 -6.29 4.19 19.29
N GLY A 100 -7.26 4.53 20.14
CA GLY A 100 -7.30 5.89 20.70
C GLY A 100 -8.38 6.18 21.75
N ALA A 101 -8.45 5.42 22.84
CA ALA A 101 -9.10 5.88 24.07
C ALA A 101 -8.60 5.07 25.27
N GLY A 102 -7.60 5.59 25.99
CA GLY A 102 -7.23 5.04 27.28
C GLY A 102 -5.81 5.34 27.72
N GLU A 103 -5.52 6.61 28.05
CA GLU A 103 -4.76 6.96 29.26
C GLU A 103 -4.87 8.48 29.53
N LEU A 104 -5.99 8.91 30.11
CA LEU A 104 -6.08 10.16 30.88
C LEU A 104 -7.01 9.92 32.07
N ALA A 105 -6.50 9.18 33.04
CA ALA A 105 -6.86 9.30 34.44
C ALA A 105 -5.78 8.53 35.24
N GLN A 106 -4.86 9.27 35.86
CA GLN A 106 -4.64 9.28 37.31
C GLN A 106 -3.88 10.56 37.69
#